data_AF-A0A3B9XWV1-F1
#
_entry.id   AF-A0A3B9XWV1-F1
#
_cell.length_a   1.000
_cell.length_b   1.000
_cell.length_c   1.000
_cell.angle_alpha   90.00
_cell.angle_beta   90.00
_cell.angle_gamma   90.00
#
_symmetry.space_group_name_H-M   'P 1'
#
loop_
_entity.id
_entity.type
_entity.pdbx_description
1 polymer ?
#
loop_
_entity_poly.entity_id
_entity_poly.type
_entity_poly.pdbx_seq_one_letter_code
_entity_poly.pdbx_strand_id
1 'polypeptide(L)'
;APTDANVLITGESGTGKELLARAIHEASDRRNRPLIRVNCAAIPRDLFESEFFGHVKGAFTGATSDRIGRFELADGGTLFLDEVGEIPLELQGKLLRVLQEKQFERVGDTQTRGVDVRVIAATNRDLKADVSAHQFREDLYFRLNVFPIESAPLRQRSEDIPLLATHFIEKVCRKFNKPVLPMSLADVRKLQTYNWPGNIRELENMIERAVIVSGTGKLRIDIPELNQSLLQSDEQAQDHRAESAFLVQTEDERRANERANLISALKQCGGKVAGRDGAARLLGVKPTTLYSRIQRWRIDTHAYKPQRATLSR
;
A
#
# COMPACT_ATOMS: atom_id res chain seq x y z
N ALA A 1 -14.76 -24.59 10.84
CA ALA A 1 -15.22 -24.66 9.44
C ALA A 1 -15.45 -26.12 9.05
N PRO A 2 -16.59 -26.72 9.46
CA PRO A 2 -16.87 -28.14 9.22
C PRO A 2 -17.32 -28.45 7.76
N THR A 3 -17.29 -27.46 6.86
CA THR A 3 -17.75 -27.60 5.48
C THR A 3 -16.58 -27.70 4.52
N ASP A 4 -16.72 -28.55 3.50
CA ASP A 4 -15.78 -28.68 2.38
C ASP A 4 -16.05 -27.68 1.25
N ALA A 5 -16.86 -26.65 1.51
CA ALA A 5 -17.15 -25.60 0.55
C ALA A 5 -15.87 -24.82 0.16
N ASN A 6 -15.82 -24.41 -1.10
CA ASN A 6 -14.79 -23.51 -1.60
C ASN A 6 -14.95 -22.14 -0.94
N VAL A 7 -13.83 -21.53 -0.56
CA VAL A 7 -13.80 -20.21 0.04
C VAL A 7 -13.06 -19.25 -0.88
N LEU A 8 -13.64 -18.08 -1.13
CA LEU A 8 -12.98 -16.99 -1.85
C LEU A 8 -12.66 -15.86 -0.88
N ILE A 9 -11.39 -15.58 -0.68
CA ILE A 9 -10.89 -14.49 0.16
C ILE A 9 -10.58 -13.28 -0.72
N THR A 10 -11.35 -12.22 -0.59
CA THR A 10 -11.10 -10.94 -1.26
C THR A 10 -10.40 -9.97 -0.33
N GLY A 11 -9.68 -9.01 -0.87
CA GLY A 11 -9.09 -7.92 -0.09
C GLY A 11 -7.77 -7.45 -0.66
N GLU A 12 -7.36 -6.25 -0.26
CA GLU A 12 -6.15 -5.60 -0.77
C GLU A 12 -4.88 -6.43 -0.56
N SER A 13 -3.81 -6.07 -1.28
CA SER A 13 -2.51 -6.69 -1.02
C SER A 13 -2.02 -6.33 0.38
N GLY A 14 -1.43 -7.31 1.07
CA GLY A 14 -0.86 -7.10 2.39
C GLY A 14 -1.86 -7.12 3.56
N THR A 15 -3.13 -7.48 3.37
CA THR A 15 -4.12 -7.57 4.47
C THR A 15 -4.04 -8.86 5.30
N GLY A 16 -3.25 -9.84 4.87
CA GLY A 16 -3.06 -11.12 5.56
C GLY A 16 -3.98 -12.26 5.07
N LYS A 17 -4.40 -12.24 3.80
CA LYS A 17 -5.25 -13.30 3.20
C LYS A 17 -4.70 -14.72 3.40
N GLU A 18 -3.38 -14.88 3.36
CA GLU A 18 -2.71 -16.15 3.64
C GLU A 18 -2.96 -16.66 5.06
N LEU A 19 -2.93 -15.77 6.07
CA LEU A 19 -3.20 -16.14 7.46
C LEU A 19 -4.66 -16.56 7.64
N LEU A 20 -5.58 -15.89 6.95
CA LEU A 20 -6.99 -16.29 6.92
C LEU A 20 -7.14 -17.69 6.30
N ALA A 21 -6.51 -17.96 5.15
CA ALA A 21 -6.55 -19.27 4.51
C ALA A 21 -6.02 -20.38 5.44
N ARG A 22 -4.91 -20.10 6.14
CA ARG A 22 -4.36 -21.01 7.14
C ARG A 22 -5.32 -21.25 8.30
N ALA A 23 -5.92 -20.20 8.86
CA ALA A 23 -6.89 -20.32 9.94
C ALA A 23 -8.13 -21.13 9.52
N ILE A 24 -8.61 -20.96 8.29
CA ILE A 24 -9.73 -21.73 7.73
C ILE A 24 -9.39 -23.21 7.59
N HIS A 25 -8.16 -23.53 7.20
CA HIS A 25 -7.68 -24.90 7.11
C HIS A 25 -7.53 -25.54 8.51
N GLU A 26 -6.88 -24.85 9.45
CA GLU A 26 -6.68 -25.30 10.84
C GLU A 26 -8.02 -25.51 11.58
N ALA A 27 -9.04 -24.71 11.25
CA ALA A 27 -10.38 -24.84 11.80
C ALA A 27 -11.26 -25.91 11.10
N SER A 28 -10.71 -26.68 10.16
CA SER A 28 -11.48 -27.67 9.36
C SER A 28 -11.19 -29.12 9.77
N ASP A 29 -11.99 -30.04 9.23
CA ASP A 29 -11.78 -31.48 9.42
C ASP A 29 -10.50 -31.98 8.72
N ARG A 30 -9.99 -31.20 7.76
CA ARG A 30 -8.73 -31.47 7.04
C ARG A 30 -7.50 -30.86 7.74
N ARG A 31 -7.61 -30.36 8.99
CA ARG A 31 -6.48 -29.69 9.70
C ARG A 31 -5.19 -30.50 9.86
N ASN A 32 -5.30 -31.83 9.84
CA ASN A 32 -4.15 -32.74 9.94
C ASN A 32 -3.63 -33.20 8.56
N ARG A 33 -4.22 -32.69 7.47
CA ARG A 33 -3.88 -33.00 6.08
C ARG A 33 -3.03 -31.87 5.49
N PRO A 34 -2.32 -32.09 4.36
CA PRO A 34 -1.49 -31.04 3.79
C PRO A 34 -2.29 -29.81 3.36
N LEU A 35 -1.72 -28.63 3.61
CA LEU A 35 -2.11 -27.35 3.02
C LEU A 35 -1.08 -26.99 1.94
N ILE A 36 -1.39 -27.32 0.68
CA ILE A 36 -0.55 -26.97 -0.46
C ILE A 36 -0.85 -25.54 -0.86
N ARG A 37 0.19 -24.72 -0.98
CA ARG A 37 0.06 -23.30 -1.28
C ARG A 37 0.68 -22.97 -2.62
N VAL A 38 -0.02 -22.16 -3.39
CA VAL A 38 0.38 -21.76 -4.74
C VAL A 38 0.13 -20.27 -4.89
N ASN A 39 1.17 -19.51 -5.22
CA ASN A 39 1.04 -18.13 -5.65
C ASN A 39 0.97 -18.12 -7.17
N CYS A 40 -0.22 -17.88 -7.73
CA CYS A 40 -0.47 -17.90 -9.16
C CYS A 40 0.33 -16.82 -9.89
N ALA A 41 0.56 -15.66 -9.25
CA ALA A 41 1.34 -14.57 -9.83
C ALA A 41 2.83 -14.87 -9.98
N ALA A 42 3.35 -15.87 -9.24
CA ALA A 42 4.76 -16.26 -9.29
C ALA A 42 5.07 -17.31 -10.36
N ILE A 43 4.05 -17.90 -11.00
CA ILE A 43 4.24 -18.98 -11.97
C ILE A 43 4.26 -18.41 -13.39
N PRO A 44 5.32 -18.67 -14.18
CA PRO A 44 5.33 -18.31 -15.59
C PRO A 44 4.17 -18.96 -16.33
N ARG A 45 3.53 -18.21 -17.26
CA ARG A 45 2.34 -18.67 -18.00
C ARG A 45 2.54 -20.05 -18.65
N ASP A 46 3.70 -20.26 -19.28
CA ASP A 46 4.03 -21.51 -19.98
C ASP A 46 4.20 -22.72 -19.03
N LEU A 47 4.47 -22.49 -17.75
CA LEU A 47 4.65 -23.53 -16.74
C LEU A 47 3.41 -23.75 -15.88
N PHE A 48 2.39 -22.90 -16.02
CA PHE A 48 1.22 -22.89 -15.16
C PHE A 48 0.50 -24.24 -15.17
N GLU A 49 0.25 -24.76 -16.37
CA GLU A 49 -0.43 -26.05 -16.54
C GLU A 49 0.35 -27.20 -15.90
N SER A 50 1.66 -27.27 -16.18
CA SER A 50 2.56 -28.28 -15.62
C SER A 50 2.68 -28.19 -14.10
N GLU A 51 2.71 -26.99 -13.51
CA GLU A 51 2.77 -26.83 -12.05
C GLU A 51 1.49 -27.36 -11.40
N PHE A 52 0.32 -27.00 -11.93
CA PHE A 52 -0.98 -27.38 -11.33
C PHE A 52 -1.32 -28.85 -11.52
N PHE A 53 -1.18 -29.36 -12.74
CA PHE A 53 -1.66 -30.68 -13.13
C PHE A 53 -0.53 -31.71 -13.23
N GLY A 54 0.73 -31.29 -13.27
CA GLY A 54 1.86 -32.20 -13.49
C GLY A 54 2.02 -32.56 -14.96
N HIS A 55 3.09 -33.27 -15.27
CA HIS A 55 3.39 -33.74 -16.62
C HIS A 55 4.05 -35.12 -16.60
N VAL A 56 3.94 -35.83 -17.71
CA VAL A 56 4.74 -37.03 -17.98
C VAL A 56 5.99 -36.66 -18.78
N LYS A 57 7.03 -37.50 -18.68
CA LYS A 57 8.25 -37.35 -19.46
C LYS A 57 7.93 -37.24 -20.95
N GLY A 58 8.52 -36.25 -21.62
CA GLY A 58 8.33 -36.01 -23.05
C GLY A 58 7.08 -35.20 -23.43
N ALA A 59 6.31 -34.70 -22.46
CA ALA A 59 5.12 -33.89 -22.72
C ALA A 59 5.40 -32.56 -23.47
N PHE A 60 6.58 -31.97 -23.24
CA PHE A 60 7.05 -30.75 -23.93
C PHE A 60 8.58 -30.69 -23.92
N THR A 61 9.16 -29.74 -24.65
CA THR A 61 10.61 -29.50 -24.69
C THR A 61 11.14 -29.12 -23.30
N GLY A 62 11.89 -30.04 -22.67
CA GLY A 62 12.41 -29.88 -21.30
C GLY A 62 11.77 -30.80 -20.25
N ALA A 63 10.70 -31.52 -20.60
CA ALA A 63 10.08 -32.55 -19.74
C ALA A 63 10.96 -33.82 -19.66
N THR A 64 12.08 -33.72 -18.94
CA THR A 64 13.09 -34.80 -18.83
C THR A 64 12.66 -35.95 -17.90
N SER A 65 11.74 -35.69 -16.98
CA SER A 65 11.17 -36.65 -16.04
C SER A 65 9.69 -36.37 -15.82
N ASP A 66 8.96 -37.34 -15.26
CA ASP A 66 7.62 -37.12 -14.76
C ASP A 66 7.63 -36.13 -13.59
N ARG A 67 6.59 -35.30 -13.47
CA ARG A 67 6.42 -34.37 -12.36
C ARG A 67 4.98 -34.36 -11.88
N ILE A 68 4.82 -34.47 -10.57
CA ILE A 68 3.54 -34.43 -9.88
C ILE A 68 3.07 -32.96 -9.78
N GLY A 69 1.78 -32.72 -10.05
CA GLY A 69 1.15 -31.39 -9.98
C GLY A 69 0.67 -31.02 -8.57
N ARG A 70 0.35 -29.73 -8.37
CA ARG A 70 -0.17 -29.22 -7.09
C ARG A 70 -1.49 -29.85 -6.65
N PHE A 71 -2.37 -30.21 -7.60
CA PHE A 71 -3.62 -30.90 -7.26
C PHE A 71 -3.37 -32.27 -6.63
N GLU A 72 -2.47 -33.05 -7.22
CA GLU A 72 -2.13 -34.38 -6.72
C GLU A 72 -1.39 -34.30 -5.37
N LEU A 73 -0.51 -33.32 -5.19
CA LEU A 73 0.12 -33.05 -3.88
C LEU A 73 -0.88 -32.67 -2.79
N ALA A 74 -2.01 -32.08 -3.17
CA ALA A 74 -3.05 -31.62 -2.27
C ALA A 74 -4.14 -32.67 -2.02
N ASP A 75 -4.04 -33.86 -2.61
CA ASP A 75 -5.08 -34.88 -2.52
C ASP A 75 -5.39 -35.28 -1.07
N GLY A 76 -6.68 -35.35 -0.74
CA GLY A 76 -7.19 -35.50 0.63
C GLY A 76 -6.94 -34.30 1.56
N GLY A 77 -6.40 -33.20 1.06
CA GLY A 77 -5.99 -32.02 1.80
C GLY A 77 -6.67 -30.74 1.33
N THR A 78 -5.94 -29.62 1.41
CA THR A 78 -6.40 -28.29 1.00
C THR A 78 -5.40 -27.65 0.05
N LEU A 79 -5.90 -27.07 -1.04
CA LEU A 79 -5.13 -26.26 -1.98
C LEU A 79 -5.49 -24.78 -1.80
N PHE A 80 -4.50 -23.98 -1.43
CA PHE A 80 -4.62 -22.54 -1.34
C PHE A 80 -4.06 -21.88 -2.61
N LEU A 81 -4.93 -21.16 -3.33
CA LEU A 81 -4.62 -20.43 -4.55
C LEU A 81 -4.56 -18.93 -4.25
N ASP A 82 -3.36 -18.39 -4.07
CA ASP A 82 -3.15 -16.96 -3.90
C ASP A 82 -3.06 -16.26 -5.26
N GLU A 83 -3.68 -15.09 -5.36
CA GLU A 83 -3.88 -14.32 -6.59
C GLU A 83 -4.53 -15.13 -7.73
N VAL A 84 -5.68 -15.76 -7.44
CA VAL A 84 -6.45 -16.58 -8.42
C VAL A 84 -6.89 -15.79 -9.68
N GLY A 85 -6.92 -14.46 -9.62
CA GLY A 85 -7.17 -13.61 -10.80
C GLY A 85 -6.06 -13.65 -11.85
N GLU A 86 -4.86 -14.12 -11.50
CA GLU A 86 -3.70 -14.21 -12.39
C GLU A 86 -3.68 -15.51 -13.23
N ILE A 87 -4.67 -16.38 -13.06
CA ILE A 87 -4.77 -17.63 -13.82
C ILE A 87 -5.11 -17.33 -15.29
N PRO A 88 -4.30 -17.80 -16.26
CA PRO A 88 -4.58 -17.61 -17.68
C PRO A 88 -5.96 -18.14 -18.06
N LEU A 89 -6.68 -17.39 -18.91
CA LEU A 89 -8.09 -17.66 -19.27
C LEU A 89 -8.27 -19.07 -19.87
N GLU A 90 -7.31 -19.51 -20.66
CA GLU A 90 -7.25 -20.83 -21.29
C GLU A 90 -7.15 -21.99 -20.27
N LEU A 91 -6.59 -21.74 -19.08
CA LEU A 91 -6.46 -22.73 -18.02
C LEU A 91 -7.61 -22.72 -17.02
N GLN A 92 -8.41 -21.65 -16.99
CA GLN A 92 -9.57 -21.53 -16.12
C GLN A 92 -10.60 -22.65 -16.37
N GLY A 93 -10.76 -23.09 -17.63
CA GLY A 93 -11.62 -24.23 -17.96
C GLY A 93 -11.15 -25.56 -17.37
N LYS A 94 -9.83 -25.82 -17.38
CA LYS A 94 -9.25 -27.01 -16.75
C LYS A 94 -9.41 -26.96 -15.24
N LEU A 95 -9.14 -25.81 -14.63
CA LEU A 95 -9.36 -25.60 -13.20
C LEU A 95 -10.82 -25.87 -12.82
N LEU A 96 -11.78 -25.35 -13.58
CA LEU A 96 -13.20 -25.58 -13.37
C LEU A 96 -13.54 -27.08 -13.39
N ARG A 97 -13.02 -27.82 -14.39
CA ARG A 97 -13.22 -29.27 -14.51
C ARG A 97 -12.76 -30.01 -13.25
N VAL A 98 -11.59 -29.68 -12.71
CA VAL A 98 -11.11 -30.30 -11.46
C VAL A 98 -11.99 -29.95 -10.27
N LEU A 99 -12.48 -28.71 -10.17
CA LEU A 99 -13.37 -28.29 -9.08
C LEU A 99 -14.76 -28.93 -9.14
N GLN A 100 -15.25 -29.27 -10.34
CA GLN A 100 -16.57 -29.86 -10.57
C GLN A 100 -16.53 -31.39 -10.56
N GLU A 101 -15.69 -31.98 -11.41
CA GLU A 101 -15.62 -33.43 -11.65
C GLU A 101 -14.67 -34.15 -10.70
N LYS A 102 -13.84 -33.41 -9.94
CA LYS A 102 -12.81 -33.99 -9.07
C LYS A 102 -11.82 -34.88 -9.86
N GLN A 103 -11.60 -34.54 -11.12
CA GLN A 103 -10.75 -35.29 -12.03
C GLN A 103 -9.89 -34.36 -12.88
N PHE A 104 -8.69 -34.82 -13.25
CA PHE A 104 -7.78 -34.12 -14.14
C PHE A 104 -6.85 -35.08 -14.90
N GLU A 105 -6.16 -34.56 -15.90
CA GLU A 105 -5.15 -35.27 -16.68
C GLU A 105 -3.82 -34.52 -16.58
N ARG A 106 -2.70 -35.25 -16.55
CA ARG A 106 -1.36 -34.66 -16.61
C ARG A 106 -1.09 -34.17 -18.03
N VAL A 107 -0.24 -33.16 -18.18
CA VAL A 107 0.19 -32.71 -19.51
C VAL A 107 0.92 -33.85 -20.22
N GLY A 108 0.49 -34.15 -21.45
CA GLY A 108 1.03 -35.23 -22.27
C GLY A 108 0.54 -36.63 -21.91
N ASP A 109 -0.44 -36.74 -21.01
CA ASP A 109 -1.02 -38.01 -20.58
C ASP A 109 -2.53 -38.04 -20.87
N THR A 110 -3.06 -39.23 -21.16
CA THR A 110 -4.49 -39.47 -21.37
C THR A 110 -5.15 -40.14 -20.17
N GLN A 111 -4.37 -40.52 -19.15
CA GLN A 111 -4.90 -41.10 -17.93
C GLN A 111 -5.60 -40.04 -17.06
N THR A 112 -6.93 -40.16 -16.96
CA THR A 112 -7.73 -39.38 -16.00
C THR A 112 -7.45 -39.84 -14.57
N ARG A 113 -7.25 -38.88 -13.67
CA ARG A 113 -6.94 -39.09 -12.25
C ARG A 113 -7.97 -38.38 -11.39
N GLY A 114 -8.51 -39.09 -10.39
CA GLY A 114 -9.39 -38.51 -9.37
C GLY A 114 -8.61 -37.80 -8.27
N VAL A 115 -9.17 -36.73 -7.71
CA VAL A 115 -8.55 -35.96 -6.64
C VAL A 115 -9.60 -35.36 -5.70
N ASP A 116 -9.44 -35.52 -4.39
CA ASP A 116 -10.30 -34.91 -3.38
C ASP A 116 -9.59 -33.73 -2.70
N VAL A 117 -9.77 -32.54 -3.26
CA VAL A 117 -9.15 -31.30 -2.77
C VAL A 117 -10.21 -30.30 -2.35
N ARG A 118 -10.04 -29.73 -1.15
CA ARG A 118 -10.72 -28.51 -0.72
C ARG A 118 -9.94 -27.30 -1.23
N VAL A 119 -10.63 -26.33 -1.84
CA VAL A 119 -9.96 -25.14 -2.40
C VAL A 119 -10.29 -23.89 -1.59
N ILE A 120 -9.23 -23.15 -1.26
CA ILE A 120 -9.32 -21.79 -0.73
C ILE A 120 -8.62 -20.89 -1.75
N ALA A 121 -9.35 -19.95 -2.34
CA ALA A 121 -8.79 -18.99 -3.28
C ALA A 121 -8.67 -17.61 -2.63
N ALA A 122 -7.68 -16.84 -3.03
CA ALA A 122 -7.51 -15.45 -2.62
C ALA A 122 -7.20 -14.57 -3.83
N THR A 123 -7.62 -13.31 -3.78
CA THR A 123 -7.35 -12.32 -4.83
C THR A 123 -7.43 -10.90 -4.28
N ASN A 124 -6.64 -9.99 -4.84
CA ASN A 124 -6.81 -8.54 -4.66
C ASN A 124 -7.59 -7.86 -5.80
N ARG A 125 -7.91 -8.58 -6.88
CA ARG A 125 -8.66 -8.09 -8.03
C ARG A 125 -10.17 -8.19 -7.81
N ASP A 126 -10.92 -7.30 -8.46
CA ASP A 126 -12.37 -7.43 -8.56
C ASP A 126 -12.73 -8.45 -9.65
N LEU A 127 -12.92 -9.70 -9.24
CA LEU A 127 -13.28 -10.78 -10.16
C LEU A 127 -14.61 -10.54 -10.86
N LYS A 128 -15.56 -9.77 -10.28
CA LYS A 128 -16.83 -9.47 -10.97
C LYS A 128 -16.59 -8.52 -12.14
N ALA A 129 -15.70 -7.55 -11.97
CA ALA A 129 -15.26 -6.69 -13.05
C ALA A 129 -14.48 -7.48 -14.11
N ASP A 130 -13.59 -8.39 -13.70
CA ASP A 130 -12.85 -9.26 -14.62
C ASP A 130 -13.77 -10.19 -15.43
N VAL A 131 -14.85 -10.70 -14.83
CA VAL A 131 -15.89 -11.46 -15.54
C VAL A 131 -16.58 -10.59 -16.58
N SER A 132 -16.98 -9.38 -16.21
CA SER A 132 -17.62 -8.43 -17.13
C SER A 132 -16.68 -8.07 -18.30
N ALA A 133 -15.38 -7.98 -18.03
CA ALA A 133 -14.33 -7.73 -19.01
C ALA A 133 -13.87 -8.98 -19.80
N HIS A 134 -14.49 -10.14 -19.58
CA HIS A 134 -14.13 -11.42 -20.22
C HIS A 134 -12.68 -11.88 -19.96
N GLN A 135 -12.08 -11.42 -18.86
CA GLN A 135 -10.75 -11.82 -18.39
C GLN A 135 -10.82 -12.97 -17.37
N PHE A 136 -12.01 -13.23 -16.84
CA PHE A 136 -12.27 -14.34 -15.94
C PHE A 136 -13.60 -15.02 -16.32
N ARG A 137 -13.67 -16.34 -16.26
CA ARG A 137 -14.88 -17.06 -16.61
C ARG A 137 -15.92 -16.95 -15.49
N GLU A 138 -17.16 -16.67 -15.88
CA GLU A 138 -18.30 -16.56 -14.97
C GLU A 138 -18.56 -17.86 -14.20
N ASP A 139 -18.48 -19.01 -14.89
CA ASP A 139 -18.71 -20.34 -14.29
C ASP A 139 -17.68 -20.68 -13.20
N LEU A 140 -16.40 -20.38 -13.45
CA LEU A 140 -15.33 -20.52 -12.47
C LEU A 140 -15.52 -19.59 -11.28
N TYR A 141 -15.91 -18.34 -11.54
CA TYR A 141 -16.16 -17.36 -10.49
C TYR A 141 -17.23 -17.87 -9.51
N PHE A 142 -18.38 -18.34 -10.01
CA PHE A 142 -19.42 -18.89 -9.15
C PHE A 142 -18.98 -20.17 -8.42
N ARG A 143 -18.13 -20.99 -9.03
CA ARG A 143 -17.62 -22.22 -8.39
C ARG A 143 -16.60 -21.93 -7.28
N LEU A 144 -15.85 -20.84 -7.37
CA LEU A 144 -14.91 -20.39 -6.33
C LEU A 144 -15.62 -19.58 -5.24
N ASN A 145 -16.55 -18.71 -5.62
CA ASN A 145 -17.25 -17.78 -4.75
C ASN A 145 -18.47 -18.42 -4.03
N VAL A 146 -18.30 -19.65 -3.53
CA VAL A 146 -19.35 -20.34 -2.76
C VAL A 146 -19.48 -19.73 -1.37
N PHE A 147 -18.35 -19.41 -0.74
CA PHE A 147 -18.31 -18.74 0.55
C PHE A 147 -17.32 -17.56 0.51
N PRO A 148 -17.78 -16.32 0.29
CA PRO A 148 -16.92 -15.14 0.27
C PRO A 148 -16.48 -14.74 1.68
N ILE A 149 -15.21 -14.37 1.82
CA ILE A 149 -14.64 -13.75 3.02
C ILE A 149 -13.86 -12.51 2.60
N GLU A 150 -14.25 -11.35 3.13
CA GLU A 150 -13.52 -10.11 2.89
C GLU A 150 -12.44 -9.90 3.96
N SER A 151 -11.21 -9.68 3.52
CA SER A 151 -10.08 -9.29 4.37
C SER A 151 -9.98 -7.78 4.44
N ALA A 152 -10.51 -7.20 5.51
CA ALA A 152 -10.57 -5.75 5.69
C ALA A 152 -9.17 -5.11 5.67
N PRO A 153 -9.00 -3.98 4.94
CA PRO A 153 -7.77 -3.21 4.97
C PRO A 153 -7.50 -2.64 6.35
N LEU A 154 -6.23 -2.40 6.66
CA LEU A 154 -5.77 -2.01 7.99
C LEU A 154 -6.40 -0.69 8.48
N ARG A 155 -6.68 0.24 7.56
CA ARG A 155 -7.39 1.50 7.85
C ARG A 155 -8.81 1.32 8.39
N GLN A 156 -9.48 0.21 8.09
CA GLN A 156 -10.82 -0.10 8.63
C GLN A 156 -10.77 -0.77 10.01
N ARG A 157 -9.58 -1.15 10.48
CA ARG A 157 -9.33 -1.79 11.78
C ARG A 157 -8.17 -1.11 12.51
N SER A 158 -8.24 0.22 12.60
CA SER A 158 -7.19 1.03 13.21
C SER A 158 -6.97 0.73 14.70
N GLU A 159 -7.97 0.17 15.37
CA GLU A 159 -7.90 -0.29 16.76
C GLU A 159 -6.95 -1.49 16.95
N ASP A 160 -6.74 -2.31 15.91
CA ASP A 160 -5.83 -3.47 15.96
C ASP A 160 -4.36 -3.07 15.76
N ILE A 161 -4.11 -1.89 15.19
CA ILE A 161 -2.76 -1.42 14.83
C ILE A 161 -1.79 -1.42 16.01
N PRO A 162 -2.13 -0.94 17.23
CA PRO A 162 -1.21 -0.93 18.36
C PRO A 162 -0.77 -2.33 18.79
N LEU A 163 -1.71 -3.30 18.76
CA LEU A 163 -1.43 -4.69 19.10
C LEU A 163 -0.54 -5.35 18.04
N LEU A 164 -0.88 -5.16 16.76
CA LEU A 164 -0.07 -5.64 15.63
C LEU A 164 1.34 -5.05 15.67
N ALA A 165 1.44 -3.76 15.93
CA ALA A 165 2.72 -3.06 15.97
C ALA A 165 3.59 -3.57 17.13
N THR A 166 3.01 -3.79 18.31
CA THR A 166 3.71 -4.39 19.45
C THR A 166 4.23 -5.78 19.10
N HIS A 167 3.40 -6.62 18.47
CA HIS A 167 3.80 -7.94 18.01
C HIS A 167 5.00 -7.89 17.04
N PHE A 168 4.98 -6.99 16.06
CA PHE A 168 6.10 -6.84 15.12
C PHE A 168 7.36 -6.31 15.79
N ILE A 169 7.26 -5.36 16.73
CA ILE A 169 8.43 -4.87 17.48
C ILE A 169 9.08 -6.02 18.24
N GLU A 170 8.31 -6.80 18.99
CA GLU A 170 8.84 -7.95 19.74
C GLU A 170 9.50 -8.97 18.81
N LYS A 171 8.83 -9.32 17.71
CA LYS A 171 9.35 -10.25 16.70
C LYS A 171 10.68 -9.78 16.12
N VAL A 172 10.76 -8.50 15.75
CA VAL A 172 11.95 -7.90 15.13
C VAL A 172 13.09 -7.72 16.15
N CYS A 173 12.79 -7.25 17.37
CA CYS A 173 13.78 -7.13 18.43
C CYS A 173 14.41 -8.49 18.77
N ARG A 174 13.61 -9.56 18.87
CA ARG A 174 14.12 -10.92 19.05
C ARG A 174 15.02 -11.35 17.89
N LYS A 175 14.62 -11.09 16.64
CA LYS A 175 15.40 -11.41 15.42
C LYS A 175 16.76 -10.71 15.41
N PHE A 176 16.84 -9.46 15.86
CA PHE A 176 18.08 -8.67 15.90
C PHE A 176 18.83 -8.72 17.25
N ASN A 177 18.39 -9.55 18.19
CA ASN A 177 18.94 -9.65 19.54
C ASN A 177 19.05 -8.27 20.24
N LYS A 178 18.02 -7.43 20.06
CA LYS A 178 17.87 -6.12 20.70
C LYS A 178 16.84 -6.21 21.84
N PRO A 179 16.95 -5.39 22.90
CA PRO A 179 15.87 -5.24 23.87
C PRO A 179 14.61 -4.72 23.19
N VAL A 180 13.44 -5.08 23.74
CA VAL A 180 12.16 -4.58 23.23
C VAL A 180 12.11 -3.07 23.41
N LEU A 181 11.90 -2.36 22.30
CA LEU A 181 11.80 -0.91 22.30
C LEU A 181 10.37 -0.50 22.67
N PRO A 182 10.16 0.33 23.70
CA PRO A 182 8.82 0.79 24.04
C PRO A 182 8.30 1.74 22.97
N MET A 183 7.01 1.62 22.66
CA MET A 183 6.28 2.52 21.78
C MET A 183 5.64 3.63 22.62
N SER A 184 5.83 4.89 22.22
CA SER A 184 5.17 6.00 22.91
C SER A 184 3.71 6.15 22.47
N LEU A 185 2.88 6.80 23.29
CA LEU A 185 1.51 7.13 22.90
C LEU A 185 1.44 8.00 21.63
N ALA A 186 2.45 8.83 21.38
CA ALA A 186 2.54 9.62 20.16
C ALA A 186 2.78 8.73 18.93
N ASP A 187 3.61 7.70 19.06
CA ASP A 187 3.86 6.73 17.99
C ASP A 187 2.60 5.91 17.68
N VAL A 188 1.87 5.48 18.72
CA VAL A 188 0.58 4.79 18.58
C VAL A 188 -0.40 5.64 17.76
N ARG A 189 -0.61 6.91 18.14
CA ARG A 189 -1.54 7.81 17.43
C ARG A 189 -1.13 8.01 15.98
N LYS A 190 0.17 8.18 15.72
CA LYS A 190 0.73 8.31 14.36
C LYS A 190 0.42 7.07 13.52
N LEU A 191 0.68 5.87 14.06
CA LEU A 191 0.38 4.61 13.38
C LEU A 191 -1.12 4.45 13.10
N GLN A 192 -1.99 4.87 14.01
CA GLN A 192 -3.45 4.76 13.84
C GLN A 192 -4.04 5.73 12.81
N THR A 193 -3.37 6.85 12.56
CA THR A 193 -3.87 7.91 11.64
C THR A 193 -3.43 7.68 10.20
N TYR A 194 -2.40 6.87 9.97
CA TYR A 194 -1.91 6.58 8.63
C TYR A 194 -2.86 5.65 7.87
N ASN A 195 -2.96 5.83 6.55
CA ASN A 195 -3.91 5.10 5.69
C ASN A 195 -3.47 3.67 5.33
N TRP A 196 -2.18 3.35 5.49
CA TRP A 196 -1.61 2.02 5.24
C TRP A 196 -1.94 1.44 3.85
N PRO A 197 -1.52 2.09 2.74
CA PRO A 197 -1.73 1.56 1.39
C PRO A 197 -1.15 0.14 1.18
N GLY A 198 -0.09 -0.23 1.90
CA GLY A 198 0.48 -1.59 1.88
C GLY A 198 0.03 -2.47 3.06
N ASN A 199 -0.99 -2.04 3.82
CA ASN A 199 -1.62 -2.78 4.90
C ASN A 199 -0.61 -3.34 5.93
N ILE A 200 -0.79 -4.58 6.39
CA ILE A 200 0.05 -5.22 7.40
C ILE A 200 1.49 -5.39 6.91
N ARG A 201 1.69 -5.63 5.62
CA ARG A 201 3.04 -5.78 5.03
C ARG A 201 3.84 -4.47 5.15
N GLU A 202 3.19 -3.34 4.92
CA GLU A 202 3.82 -2.03 5.12
C GLU A 202 4.10 -1.73 6.60
N LEU A 203 3.15 -2.05 7.49
CA LEU A 203 3.33 -1.93 8.94
C LEU A 203 4.53 -2.73 9.43
N GLU A 204 4.64 -4.00 9.04
CA GLU A 204 5.78 -4.86 9.39
C GLU A 204 7.09 -4.27 8.88
N ASN A 205 7.15 -3.88 7.60
CA ASN A 205 8.35 -3.30 6.99
C ASN A 205 8.77 -1.97 7.63
N MET A 206 7.81 -1.11 8.00
CA MET A 206 8.12 0.15 8.66
C MET A 206 8.63 -0.08 10.07
N ILE A 207 8.02 -1.00 10.83
CA ILE A 207 8.50 -1.36 12.16
C ILE A 207 9.89 -2.00 12.09
N GLU A 208 10.14 -2.87 11.12
CA GLU A 208 11.46 -3.47 10.93
C GLU A 208 12.52 -2.39 10.70
N ARG A 209 12.26 -1.44 9.78
CA ARG A 209 13.14 -0.29 9.55
C ARG A 209 13.32 0.57 10.80
N ALA A 210 12.24 0.86 11.52
CA ALA A 210 12.28 1.65 12.74
C ALA A 210 13.17 0.99 13.81
N VAL A 211 13.07 -0.32 14.02
CA VAL A 211 13.92 -1.06 14.98
C VAL A 211 15.38 -1.11 14.53
N ILE A 212 15.66 -1.20 13.22
CA ILE A 212 17.03 -1.17 12.69
C ILE A 212 17.69 0.19 12.94
N VAL A 213 17.01 1.27 12.57
CA VAL A 213 17.49 2.67 12.70
C VAL A 213 17.56 3.12 14.15
N SER A 214 16.65 2.61 14.99
CA SER A 214 16.67 2.89 16.42
C SER A 214 17.89 2.23 17.07
N GLY A 215 18.77 3.06 17.64
CA GLY A 215 19.84 2.63 18.53
C GLY A 215 19.30 2.19 19.90
N THR A 216 20.14 2.24 20.93
CA THR A 216 19.70 1.98 22.31
C THR A 216 18.81 3.11 22.82
N GLY A 217 17.50 2.88 22.95
CA GLY A 217 16.60 3.83 23.61
C GLY A 217 15.14 3.73 23.19
N LYS A 218 14.76 4.43 22.12
CA LYS A 218 13.36 4.63 21.70
C LYS A 218 13.17 4.27 20.24
N LEU A 219 11.99 3.72 19.92
CA LEU A 219 11.57 3.48 18.55
C LEU A 219 11.40 4.82 17.82
N ARG A 220 12.03 4.97 16.65
CA ARG A 220 11.84 6.09 15.74
C ARG A 220 11.01 5.62 14.55
N ILE A 221 9.73 5.98 14.53
CA ILE A 221 8.83 5.67 13.42
C ILE A 221 8.76 6.87 12.48
N ASP A 222 9.33 6.70 11.29
CA ASP A 222 9.23 7.66 10.20
C ASP A 222 8.16 7.19 9.20
N ILE A 223 6.93 7.71 9.37
CA ILE A 223 5.85 7.49 8.40
C ILE A 223 6.05 8.45 7.23
N PRO A 224 6.16 7.96 5.97
CA PRO A 224 6.11 8.81 4.79
C PRO A 224 4.79 9.59 4.86
N GLU A 225 4.88 10.93 4.95
CA GLU A 225 3.76 11.89 5.03
C GLU A 225 3.24 12.27 6.44
N LEU A 226 3.93 11.89 7.53
CA LEU A 226 3.79 12.61 8.82
C LEU A 226 4.99 13.53 9.07
N ASN A 227 5.45 14.22 8.03
CA ASN A 227 6.20 15.47 8.20
C ASN A 227 5.24 16.52 8.77
N GLN A 228 4.96 16.40 10.06
CA GLN A 228 4.33 17.41 10.91
C GLN A 228 5.28 18.60 11.12
N SER A 229 5.71 19.25 10.04
CA SER A 229 6.10 20.65 10.10
C SER A 229 4.93 21.60 9.81
N LEU A 230 3.70 21.06 9.65
CA LEU A 230 2.49 21.85 9.36
C LEU A 230 1.28 21.56 10.28
N LEU A 231 1.36 20.58 11.19
CA LEU A 231 0.20 20.17 12.02
C LEU A 231 0.26 20.68 13.48
N GLN A 232 1.08 21.69 13.77
CA GLN A 232 1.00 22.46 15.02
C GLN A 232 0.43 23.88 14.83
N SER A 233 -0.12 24.21 13.66
CA SER A 233 -0.81 25.48 13.42
C SER A 233 -2.29 25.35 13.02
N ASP A 234 -2.82 24.12 12.92
CA ASP A 234 -4.12 23.86 12.28
C ASP A 234 -5.25 23.44 13.26
N GLU A 235 -5.11 23.66 14.58
CA GLU A 235 -6.27 23.61 15.50
C GLU A 235 -7.10 24.91 15.52
N GLN A 236 -6.74 25.92 14.70
CA GLN A 236 -7.54 27.15 14.53
C GLN A 236 -8.07 27.37 13.09
N ALA A 237 -7.84 26.43 12.16
CA ALA A 237 -8.09 26.67 10.73
C ALA A 237 -9.00 25.62 10.04
N GLN A 238 -9.85 24.91 10.79
CA GLN A 238 -10.71 23.85 10.24
C GLN A 238 -12.13 24.28 9.81
N ASP A 239 -12.38 25.56 9.52
CA ASP A 239 -13.71 26.00 9.05
C ASP A 239 -13.75 26.50 7.58
N HIS A 240 -12.63 26.52 6.84
CA HIS A 240 -12.57 27.18 5.52
C HIS A 240 -11.78 26.45 4.43
N ARG A 241 -11.89 25.12 4.30
CA ARG A 241 -11.21 24.37 3.21
C ARG A 241 -12.10 23.40 2.43
N ALA A 242 -13.35 23.79 2.21
CA ALA A 242 -14.15 23.24 1.11
C ALA A 242 -14.44 24.39 0.13
N GLU A 243 -13.51 24.64 -0.81
CA GLU A 243 -13.70 25.32 -2.10
C GLU A 243 -12.34 25.86 -2.61
N SER A 244 -11.46 24.96 -3.05
CA SER A 244 -10.31 25.34 -3.88
C SER A 244 -10.49 24.75 -5.27
N ALA A 245 -11.49 25.27 -5.98
CA ALA A 245 -11.62 25.13 -7.42
C ALA A 245 -11.57 26.54 -8.03
N PHE A 246 -10.44 26.88 -8.68
CA PHE A 246 -10.28 27.98 -9.65
C PHE A 246 -11.14 29.24 -9.42
N LEU A 247 -10.83 30.03 -8.39
CA LEU A 247 -11.37 31.40 -8.28
C LEU A 247 -10.50 32.36 -9.09
N VAL A 248 -11.09 32.93 -10.15
CA VAL A 248 -10.53 34.05 -10.89
C VAL A 248 -10.38 35.22 -9.93
N GLN A 249 -9.14 35.61 -9.64
CA GLN A 249 -8.86 36.72 -8.73
C GLN A 249 -9.28 38.05 -9.34
N THR A 250 -9.95 38.90 -8.56
CA THR A 250 -10.27 40.26 -9.01
C THR A 250 -9.00 41.11 -9.08
N GLU A 251 -9.01 42.15 -9.92
CA GLU A 251 -7.82 43.00 -10.13
C GLU A 251 -7.38 43.73 -8.84
N ASP A 252 -8.29 43.95 -7.89
CA ASP A 252 -7.98 44.56 -6.59
C ASP A 252 -7.32 43.56 -5.62
N GLU A 253 -7.75 42.30 -5.60
CA GLU A 253 -7.11 41.24 -4.82
C GLU A 253 -5.69 40.95 -5.33
N ARG A 254 -5.52 40.94 -6.66
CA ARG A 254 -4.21 40.79 -7.29
C ARG A 254 -3.26 41.90 -6.87
N ARG A 255 -3.74 43.16 -6.84
CA ARG A 255 -2.96 44.32 -6.37
C ARG A 255 -2.63 44.25 -4.88
N ALA A 256 -3.57 43.80 -4.04
CA ALA A 256 -3.34 43.64 -2.61
C ALA A 256 -2.26 42.57 -2.34
N ASN A 257 -2.32 41.45 -3.04
CA ASN A 257 -1.34 40.37 -2.94
C ASN A 257 0.03 40.79 -3.46
N GLU A 258 0.10 41.48 -4.60
CA GLU A 258 1.37 42.03 -5.11
C GLU A 258 1.98 43.05 -4.12
N ARG A 259 1.15 43.89 -3.49
CA ARG A 259 1.60 44.85 -2.48
C ARG A 259 2.14 44.15 -1.23
N ALA A 260 1.45 43.13 -0.74
CA ALA A 260 1.88 42.35 0.42
C ALA A 260 3.20 41.61 0.13
N ASN A 261 3.32 41.02 -1.05
CA ASN A 261 4.54 40.33 -1.48
C ASN A 261 5.72 41.29 -1.60
N LEU A 262 5.49 42.50 -2.13
CA LEU A 262 6.51 43.55 -2.22
C LEU A 262 6.99 44.00 -0.83
N ILE A 263 6.09 44.17 0.14
CA ILE A 263 6.45 44.51 1.53
C ILE A 263 7.26 43.39 2.18
N SER A 264 6.89 42.13 1.97
CA SER A 264 7.62 40.96 2.47
C SER A 264 9.06 40.93 1.93
N ALA A 265 9.23 41.15 0.62
CA ALA A 265 10.55 41.22 0.00
C ALA A 265 11.39 42.39 0.54
N LEU A 266 10.79 43.56 0.78
CA LEU A 266 11.50 44.70 1.38
C LEU A 266 11.93 44.44 2.82
N LYS A 267 11.11 43.72 3.62
CA LYS A 267 11.47 43.31 4.98
C LYS A 267 12.64 42.33 4.99
N GLN A 268 12.61 41.31 4.13
CA GLN A 268 13.70 40.32 4.03
C GLN A 268 15.01 40.95 3.54
N CYS A 269 14.94 41.98 2.69
CA CYS A 269 16.11 42.69 2.17
C CYS A 269 16.53 43.91 3.02
N GLY A 270 15.95 44.12 4.21
CA GLY A 270 16.31 45.22 5.11
C GLY A 270 16.15 46.61 4.47
N GLY A 271 15.07 46.82 3.70
CA GLY A 271 14.76 48.09 3.04
C GLY A 271 15.63 48.43 1.83
N LYS A 272 16.47 47.49 1.35
CA LYS A 272 17.28 47.68 0.14
C LYS A 272 16.48 47.34 -1.11
N VAL A 273 16.27 48.33 -1.97
CA VAL A 273 15.51 48.18 -3.22
C VAL A 273 16.38 47.60 -4.35
N ALA A 274 17.63 48.04 -4.45
CA ALA A 274 18.58 47.65 -5.51
C ALA A 274 19.90 47.11 -4.94
N GLY A 275 20.61 46.30 -5.72
CA GLY A 275 21.90 45.69 -5.35
C GLY A 275 21.89 44.16 -5.39
N ARG A 276 23.00 43.54 -4.95
CA ARG A 276 23.16 42.07 -4.97
C ARG A 276 22.10 41.35 -4.10
N ASP A 277 21.71 42.00 -3.01
CA ASP A 277 20.75 41.53 -2.01
C ASP A 277 19.48 42.42 -1.93
N GLY A 278 19.14 43.08 -3.03
CA GLY A 278 17.98 44.00 -3.10
C GLY A 278 16.66 43.29 -3.43
N ALA A 279 15.55 43.84 -2.93
CA ALA A 279 14.20 43.30 -3.13
C ALA A 279 13.80 43.17 -4.62
N ALA A 280 14.36 43.99 -5.52
CA ALA A 280 14.12 43.89 -6.96
C ALA A 280 14.59 42.57 -7.56
N ARG A 281 15.74 42.06 -7.09
CA ARG A 281 16.27 40.76 -7.54
C ARG A 281 15.44 39.61 -6.98
N LEU A 282 15.05 39.68 -5.71
CA LEU A 282 14.23 38.65 -5.06
C LEU A 282 12.85 38.50 -5.74
N LEU A 283 12.29 39.61 -6.20
CA LEU A 283 11.02 39.66 -6.93
C LEU A 283 11.17 39.47 -8.45
N GLY A 284 12.39 39.30 -8.98
CA GLY A 284 12.63 39.10 -10.40
C GLY A 284 12.29 40.29 -11.31
N VAL A 285 12.23 41.51 -10.77
CA VAL A 285 11.84 42.74 -11.50
C VAL A 285 13.01 43.72 -11.62
N LYS A 286 12.98 44.58 -12.65
CA LYS A 286 13.97 45.65 -12.79
C LYS A 286 13.88 46.63 -11.61
N PRO A 287 15.01 47.11 -11.06
CA PRO A 287 14.99 48.06 -9.93
C PRO A 287 14.16 49.31 -10.21
N THR A 288 14.22 49.86 -11.43
CA THR A 288 13.42 51.02 -11.86
C THR A 288 11.92 50.76 -11.78
N THR A 289 11.46 49.56 -12.14
CA THR A 289 10.07 49.13 -12.02
C THR A 289 9.65 49.00 -10.56
N LEU A 290 10.55 48.50 -9.69
CA LEU A 290 10.26 48.37 -8.27
C LEU A 290 10.16 49.75 -7.59
N TYR A 291 11.03 50.71 -7.92
CA TYR A 291 10.93 52.09 -7.44
C TYR A 291 9.61 52.75 -7.82
N SER A 292 9.14 52.56 -9.05
CA SER A 292 7.84 53.06 -9.52
C SER A 292 6.66 52.46 -8.72
N ARG A 293 6.69 51.15 -8.44
CA ARG A 293 5.66 50.47 -7.62
C ARG A 293 5.64 50.95 -6.18
N ILE A 294 6.82 51.16 -5.58
CA ILE A 294 6.98 51.67 -4.22
C ILE A 294 6.37 53.08 -4.08
N GLN A 295 6.61 53.96 -5.05
CA GLN A 295 6.02 55.31 -5.04
C GLN A 295 4.51 55.27 -5.30
N ARG A 296 4.06 54.46 -6.26
CA ARG A 296 2.62 54.30 -6.58
C ARG A 296 1.81 53.80 -5.38
N TRP A 297 2.39 52.93 -4.55
CA TRP A 297 1.74 52.36 -3.36
C TRP A 297 2.13 53.06 -2.05
N ARG A 298 2.87 54.19 -2.13
CA ARG A 298 3.33 55.00 -1.00
C ARG A 298 3.96 54.17 0.13
N ILE A 299 4.85 53.25 -0.24
CA ILE A 299 5.53 52.37 0.72
C ILE A 299 6.81 53.04 1.19
N ASP A 300 6.95 53.26 2.50
CA ASP A 300 8.19 53.80 3.07
C ASP A 300 9.25 52.69 3.18
N THR A 301 10.35 52.85 2.45
CA THR A 301 11.46 51.90 2.44
C THR A 301 12.42 52.10 3.61
N HIS A 302 12.41 53.27 4.25
CA HIS A 302 13.26 53.58 5.40
C HIS A 302 12.78 52.92 6.69
N ALA A 303 11.48 52.63 6.80
CA ALA A 303 10.90 51.88 7.91
C ALA A 303 11.47 50.46 8.06
N TYR A 304 12.10 49.91 7.02
CA TYR A 304 12.61 48.55 6.99
C TYR A 304 14.15 48.47 6.97
N LYS A 305 14.85 49.61 7.05
CA LYS A 305 16.31 49.63 7.21
C LYS A 305 16.68 49.36 8.68
N PRO A 306 17.69 48.52 8.96
CA PRO A 306 18.13 48.28 10.34
C PRO A 306 18.64 49.59 10.97
N GLN A 307 18.11 49.94 12.15
CA GLN A 307 18.58 51.09 12.93
C GLN A 307 20.04 50.87 13.34
N ARG A 308 20.93 51.80 13.01
CA ARG A 308 22.31 51.80 13.50
C ARG A 308 22.28 52.07 15.01
N ALA A 309 22.76 51.11 15.80
CA ALA A 309 23.06 51.32 17.22
C ALA A 309 24.12 52.43 17.34
N THR A 310 23.73 53.54 17.96
CA THR A 310 24.65 54.62 18.33
C THR A 310 25.52 54.12 19.48
N LEU A 311 26.81 53.92 19.22
CA LEU A 311 27.82 53.68 20.24
C LEU A 311 28.04 55.01 21.02
N SER A 312 27.61 55.05 22.29
CA SER A 312 28.09 56.07 23.24
C SER A 312 29.57 55.87 23.51
N ARG A 313 30.34 56.96 23.41
CA ARG A 313 31.60 57.14 24.14
C ARG A 313 31.29 57.74 25.50
#